data_AF-A0A0G1KLE5-F1
#
_entry.id   AF-A0A0G1KLE5-F1
#
_cell.length_a   1.000
_cell.length_b   1.000
_cell.length_c   1.000
_cell.angle_alpha   90.00
_cell.angle_beta   90.00
_cell.angle_gamma   90.00
#
_symmetry.space_group_name_H-M   'P 1'
#
loop_
_entity.id
_entity.type
_entity.pdbx_description
1 polymer ?
#
loop_
_entity_poly.entity_id
_entity_poly.type
_entity_poly.pdbx_seq_one_letter_code
_entity_poly.pdbx_strand_id
1 'polypeptide(L)'
;MLDTKRPRIYSKYVRKVIIITASLFVLISFISTAHAAESVPASESIAMPNYKILPPGPSDPTALTIPFFGQDHNYSVTFRGNGLAVVFLRAAFYNAGDTPLKELTLRFPAKIQPEGIAAYQIVRDNVCKTYDYTKYNQPTGQYACLTYTEPNYYDYYYGANTYKKAQVALANDTLTVTIPSGIASQKTGSALVYYRAFGYAKKNSFGAYPYTFETVKVDDTIRALRVGISTDSDLVMKGVIGGVDYFRETAPLMESTKVMSFGSSFTNTSIDTSLQSIGYGAVNKEAYNLMPLDAYTVAGAYAKNPVALYAKELVIGVATVLVLLVLVVFAGVKIYKVAHRVKTSGVEGSTKGHVGLNIAISALSGFLSSFAGSVFIVLAYFVLQLVSSWTYSGDILSIMHIFAVLVIIGLAALVMLPPHFIVGAKRGMWWGFASFVFMLFWFLFNLLVLGLIYATVKYNPPFYPDNPIVY
;
A
#
# COMPACT_ATOMS: atom_id res chain seq x y z
N MET A 1 -56.07 46.29 20.35
CA MET A 1 -55.81 44.89 20.74
C MET A 1 -55.94 44.00 19.51
N LEU A 2 -54.84 43.64 18.87
CA LEU A 2 -54.84 42.67 17.75
C LEU A 2 -53.78 41.61 18.07
N ASP A 3 -54.25 40.49 18.62
CA ASP A 3 -53.46 39.32 18.99
C ASP A 3 -53.01 38.59 17.72
N THR A 4 -51.76 38.82 17.32
CA THR A 4 -51.15 38.18 16.14
C THR A 4 -50.46 36.88 16.53
N LYS A 5 -51.26 35.83 16.75
CA LYS A 5 -50.76 34.45 16.83
C LYS A 5 -50.21 34.00 15.48
N ARG A 6 -48.89 34.18 15.25
CA ARG A 6 -48.17 33.53 14.15
C ARG A 6 -48.16 32.00 14.35
N PRO A 7 -48.38 31.18 13.31
CA PRO A 7 -48.41 29.74 13.44
C PRO A 7 -47.01 29.16 13.69
N ARG A 8 -46.77 28.68 14.92
CA ARG A 8 -45.54 27.98 15.38
C ARG A 8 -45.21 26.65 14.65
N ILE A 9 -45.97 26.28 13.61
CA ILE A 9 -45.90 24.96 12.99
C ILE A 9 -44.68 24.84 12.06
N TYR A 10 -44.32 25.89 11.33
CA TYR A 10 -43.17 25.86 10.40
C TYR A 10 -41.82 25.69 11.11
N SER A 11 -41.68 26.29 12.29
CA SER A 11 -40.48 26.18 13.14
C SER A 11 -40.21 24.75 13.61
N LYS A 12 -41.24 23.96 13.93
CA LYS A 12 -41.07 22.58 14.41
C LYS A 12 -40.54 21.63 13.34
N TYR A 13 -40.97 21.79 12.08
CA TYR A 13 -40.53 20.89 11.00
C TYR A 13 -39.12 21.22 10.52
N VAL A 14 -38.78 22.51 10.39
CA VAL A 14 -37.40 22.93 10.05
C VAL A 14 -36.42 22.46 11.13
N ARG A 15 -36.78 22.60 12.41
CA ARG A 15 -35.94 22.12 13.52
C ARG A 15 -35.76 20.59 13.50
N LYS A 16 -36.79 19.82 13.16
CA LYS A 16 -36.68 18.35 13.01
C LYS A 16 -35.82 17.94 11.83
N VAL A 17 -35.90 18.62 10.69
CA VAL A 17 -35.05 18.35 9.53
C VAL A 17 -33.59 18.65 9.87
N ILE A 18 -33.31 19.80 10.49
CA ILE A 18 -31.96 20.18 10.95
C ILE A 18 -31.40 19.17 11.96
N ILE A 19 -32.22 18.71 12.91
CA ILE A 19 -31.80 17.69 13.88
C ILE A 19 -31.50 16.37 13.17
N ILE A 20 -32.34 15.92 12.23
CA ILE A 20 -32.11 14.67 11.50
C ILE A 20 -30.86 14.75 10.62
N THR A 21 -30.63 15.86 9.91
CA THR A 21 -29.40 16.03 9.11
C THR A 21 -28.16 16.18 9.99
N ALA A 22 -28.23 16.88 11.13
CA ALA A 22 -27.13 16.96 12.08
C ALA A 22 -26.82 15.59 12.71
N SER A 23 -27.85 14.82 13.09
CA SER A 23 -27.68 13.47 13.64
C SER A 23 -27.12 12.49 12.60
N LEU A 24 -27.53 12.59 11.33
CA LEU A 24 -26.97 11.79 10.25
C LEU A 24 -25.50 12.16 9.98
N PHE A 25 -25.15 13.45 10.04
CA PHE A 25 -23.78 13.93 9.89
C PHE A 25 -22.89 13.41 11.03
N VAL A 26 -23.37 13.48 12.27
CA VAL A 26 -22.69 12.91 13.44
C VAL A 26 -22.52 11.39 13.30
N LEU A 27 -23.55 10.66 12.85
CA LEU A 27 -23.46 9.20 12.65
C LEU A 27 -22.42 8.83 11.59
N ILE A 28 -22.31 9.60 10.50
CA ILE A 28 -21.31 9.39 9.45
C ILE A 28 -19.90 9.71 9.99
N SER A 29 -19.74 10.75 10.81
CA SER A 29 -18.47 11.07 11.47
C SER A 29 -18.03 9.99 12.47
N PHE A 30 -18.97 9.31 13.14
CA PHE A 30 -18.67 8.18 14.04
C PHE A 30 -18.23 6.92 13.27
N ILE A 31 -18.77 6.66 12.09
CA ILE A 31 -18.35 5.50 11.26
C ILE A 31 -16.92 5.72 10.72
N SER A 32 -16.55 6.96 10.41
CA SER A 32 -15.18 7.30 9.98
C SER A 32 -14.15 7.28 11.11
N THR A 33 -14.55 7.52 12.36
CA THR A 33 -13.64 7.49 13.53
C THR A 33 -13.50 6.12 14.17
N ALA A 34 -14.44 5.20 13.95
CA ALA A 34 -14.33 3.81 14.42
C ALA A 34 -13.19 2.99 13.76
N HIS A 35 -12.55 3.51 12.70
CA HIS A 35 -11.34 2.92 12.09
C HIS A 35 -10.04 3.58 12.59
N ALA A 36 -10.12 4.52 13.55
CA ALA A 36 -8.99 5.26 14.09
C ALA A 36 -9.02 5.29 15.63
N ALA A 37 -8.94 4.10 16.24
CA ALA A 37 -8.52 3.90 17.63
C ALA A 37 -7.94 2.48 17.66
N GLU A 38 -6.64 2.29 17.76
CA GLU A 38 -5.94 2.25 19.04
C GLU A 38 -4.43 2.46 18.79
N SER A 39 -3.88 3.65 19.08
CA SER A 39 -2.45 3.81 19.32
C SER A 39 -2.26 4.10 20.80
N VAL A 40 -1.81 3.08 21.52
CA VAL A 40 -1.43 3.14 22.93
C VAL A 40 -0.40 4.25 23.14
N PRO A 41 -0.54 5.14 24.14
CA PRO A 41 0.47 6.14 24.44
C PRO A 41 1.75 5.42 24.89
N ALA A 42 2.85 5.65 24.17
CA ALA A 42 4.17 5.21 24.57
C ALA A 42 4.50 5.82 25.95
N SER A 43 4.73 4.95 26.93
CA SER A 43 5.28 5.32 28.22
C SER A 43 6.63 6.01 28.03
N GLU A 44 6.80 7.18 28.65
CA GLU A 44 8.09 7.86 28.77
C GLU A 44 9.14 6.90 29.33
N SER A 45 10.11 6.53 28.50
CA SER A 45 11.28 5.78 28.95
C SER A 45 12.27 6.75 29.59
N ILE A 46 12.66 6.41 30.81
CA ILE A 46 13.65 7.12 31.61
C ILE A 46 14.99 7.09 30.87
N ALA A 47 15.47 8.25 30.45
CA ALA A 47 16.77 8.41 29.80
C ALA A 47 17.90 8.03 30.78
N MET A 48 18.66 6.97 30.46
CA MET A 48 19.90 6.66 31.16
C MET A 48 21.04 7.58 30.68
N PRO A 49 21.95 7.99 31.59
CA PRO A 49 23.06 8.87 31.25
C PRO A 49 24.02 8.22 30.26
N ASN A 50 24.21 8.93 29.16
CA ASN A 50 24.93 8.54 27.96
C ASN A 50 26.45 8.64 28.21
N TYR A 51 27.08 7.55 28.66
CA TYR A 51 28.54 7.43 28.59
C TYR A 51 28.92 7.29 27.11
N LYS A 52 29.33 8.40 26.49
CA LYS A 52 29.92 8.43 25.14
C LYS A 52 31.23 7.66 25.15
N ILE A 53 31.16 6.36 24.88
CA ILE A 53 32.27 5.66 24.25
C ILE A 53 32.31 6.20 22.82
N LEU A 54 33.34 6.98 22.50
CA LEU A 54 33.59 7.41 21.12
C LEU A 54 33.67 6.15 20.24
N PRO A 55 32.87 6.03 19.17
CA PRO A 55 33.04 4.93 18.23
C PRO A 55 34.46 4.99 17.66
N PRO A 56 35.13 3.85 17.43
CA PRO A 56 36.35 3.84 16.64
C PRO A 56 36.07 4.55 15.31
N GLY A 57 36.92 5.53 14.96
CA GLY A 57 36.75 6.36 13.78
C GLY A 57 36.71 5.53 12.49
N PRO A 58 36.34 6.15 11.35
CA PRO A 58 36.18 5.47 10.08
C PRO A 58 37.56 5.14 9.48
N SER A 59 38.21 4.13 10.04
CA SER A 59 39.30 3.44 9.37
C SER A 59 38.71 2.21 8.69
N ASP A 60 38.50 2.35 7.38
CA ASP A 60 38.24 1.32 6.38
C ASP A 60 36.75 1.08 6.01
N PRO A 61 36.29 1.50 4.81
CA PRO A 61 34.99 1.07 4.26
C PRO A 61 34.93 -0.43 3.97
N THR A 62 36.03 -1.18 4.15
CA THR A 62 36.06 -2.65 4.15
C THR A 62 36.05 -3.27 5.54
N ALA A 63 36.01 -2.47 6.63
CA ALA A 63 35.72 -2.95 7.99
C ALA A 63 34.22 -3.26 8.13
N LEU A 64 33.79 -4.26 7.37
CA LEU A 64 32.50 -4.91 7.47
C LEU A 64 32.40 -5.53 8.86
N THR A 65 31.70 -4.85 9.76
CA THR A 65 31.34 -5.42 11.06
C THR A 65 30.42 -6.60 10.82
N ILE A 66 30.99 -7.81 10.80
CA ILE A 66 30.24 -9.05 10.99
C ILE A 66 29.48 -8.85 12.30
N PRO A 67 28.14 -8.86 12.30
CA PRO A 67 27.40 -8.67 13.53
C PRO A 67 27.77 -9.80 14.51
N PHE A 68 28.03 -9.43 15.76
CA PHE A 68 28.41 -10.40 16.79
C PHE A 68 27.32 -11.47 17.04
N PHE A 69 26.06 -11.17 16.74
CA PHE A 69 24.91 -12.06 16.96
C PHE A 69 23.82 -11.88 15.91
N GLY A 70 23.02 -12.93 15.72
CA GLY A 70 21.77 -12.92 14.95
C GLY A 70 21.91 -13.21 13.46
N GLN A 71 20.76 -13.33 12.80
CA GLN A 71 20.63 -13.71 11.39
C GLN A 71 20.14 -12.54 10.55
N ASP A 72 20.49 -12.53 9.27
CA ASP A 72 19.91 -11.63 8.28
C ASP A 72 19.06 -12.42 7.30
N HIS A 73 17.78 -12.08 7.20
CA HIS A 73 16.82 -12.76 6.34
C HIS A 73 16.33 -11.84 5.23
N ASN A 74 16.48 -12.30 4.00
CA ASN A 74 15.91 -11.63 2.84
C ASN A 74 14.88 -12.57 2.19
N TYR A 75 13.67 -12.07 1.98
CA TYR A 75 12.57 -12.79 1.35
C TYR A 75 12.17 -12.10 0.05
N SER A 76 12.01 -12.86 -1.02
CA SER A 76 11.26 -12.43 -2.20
C SER A 76 10.07 -13.35 -2.40
N VAL A 77 8.89 -12.74 -2.43
CA VAL A 77 7.59 -13.42 -2.49
C VAL A 77 6.89 -13.01 -3.78
N THR A 78 6.66 -13.97 -4.68
CA THR A 78 5.86 -13.74 -5.89
C THR A 78 4.49 -14.40 -5.72
N PHE A 79 3.45 -13.58 -5.65
CA PHE A 79 2.06 -14.04 -5.61
C PHE A 79 1.50 -14.31 -7.00
N ARG A 80 0.91 -15.49 -7.18
CA ARG A 80 0.38 -15.95 -8.46
C ARG A 80 -1.14 -15.80 -8.56
N GLY A 81 -1.64 -15.88 -9.79
CA GLY A 81 -3.08 -15.70 -10.10
C GLY A 81 -4.02 -16.75 -9.47
N ASN A 82 -3.50 -17.82 -8.89
CA ASN A 82 -4.25 -18.87 -8.19
C ASN A 82 -4.20 -18.76 -6.66
N GLY A 83 -3.56 -17.73 -6.09
CA GLY A 83 -3.39 -17.59 -4.64
C GLY A 83 -2.16 -18.30 -4.06
N LEU A 84 -1.35 -18.92 -4.91
CA LEU A 84 -0.07 -19.52 -4.53
C LEU A 84 0.98 -18.42 -4.35
N ALA A 85 1.78 -18.52 -3.29
CA ALA A 85 2.99 -17.74 -3.11
C ALA A 85 4.21 -18.60 -3.49
N VAL A 86 5.14 -18.03 -4.27
CA VAL A 86 6.46 -18.59 -4.50
C VAL A 86 7.45 -17.77 -3.68
N VAL A 87 8.20 -18.41 -2.79
CA VAL A 87 9.06 -17.73 -1.83
C VAL A 87 10.50 -18.18 -1.99
N PHE A 88 11.39 -17.19 -2.06
CA PHE A 88 12.83 -17.33 -1.94
C PHE A 88 13.27 -16.67 -0.65
N LEU A 89 13.92 -17.43 0.22
CA LEU A 89 14.55 -16.98 1.45
C LEU A 89 16.06 -17.14 1.31
N ARG A 90 16.81 -16.05 1.44
CA ARG A 90 18.24 -16.08 1.73
C ARG A 90 18.43 -15.77 3.20
N ALA A 91 18.95 -16.74 3.95
CA ALA A 91 19.36 -16.56 5.33
C ALA A 91 20.88 -16.50 5.41
N ALA A 92 21.43 -15.46 6.03
CA ALA A 92 22.82 -15.40 6.47
C ALA A 92 22.85 -15.51 8.00
N PHE A 93 23.74 -16.35 8.52
CA PHE A 93 23.77 -16.70 9.93
C PHE A 93 25.20 -16.88 10.43
N TYR A 94 25.35 -16.74 11.74
CA TYR A 94 26.60 -16.91 12.46
C TYR A 94 26.53 -18.13 13.36
N ASN A 95 27.52 -19.03 13.29
CA ASN A 95 27.61 -20.13 14.22
C ASN A 95 28.28 -19.68 15.53
N ALA A 96 27.45 -19.26 16.49
CA ALA A 96 27.92 -18.87 17.82
C ALA A 96 28.33 -20.06 18.72
N GLY A 97 28.00 -21.29 18.33
CA GLY A 97 28.29 -22.48 19.13
C GLY A 97 29.72 -23.00 18.96
N ASP A 98 30.14 -23.91 19.83
CA ASP A 98 31.50 -24.49 19.83
C ASP A 98 31.67 -25.64 18.82
N THR A 99 30.56 -26.18 18.30
CA THR A 99 30.55 -27.28 17.33
C THR A 99 30.14 -26.81 15.94
N PRO A 100 30.55 -27.51 14.86
CA PRO A 100 30.10 -27.16 13.51
C PRO A 100 28.57 -27.21 13.38
N LEU A 101 27.96 -26.09 12.98
CA LEU A 101 26.52 -26.01 12.71
C LEU A 101 26.19 -26.75 11.43
N LYS A 102 25.27 -27.72 11.51
CA LYS A 102 24.85 -28.55 10.37
C LYS A 102 23.36 -28.45 10.06
N GLU A 103 22.57 -27.85 10.94
CA GLU A 103 21.12 -27.82 10.81
C GLU A 103 20.60 -26.41 11.08
N LEU A 104 19.62 -25.99 10.28
CA LEU A 104 18.86 -24.77 10.46
C LEU A 104 17.39 -25.13 10.63
N THR A 105 16.73 -24.56 11.63
CA THR A 105 15.31 -24.81 11.91
C THR A 105 14.50 -23.58 11.58
N LEU A 106 13.57 -23.72 10.63
CA LEU A 106 12.68 -22.68 10.16
C LEU A 106 11.23 -23.10 10.45
N ARG A 107 10.51 -22.33 11.26
CA ARG A 107 9.13 -22.66 11.65
C ARG A 107 8.13 -21.81 10.88
N PHE A 108 7.28 -22.47 10.12
CA PHE A 108 6.21 -21.85 9.34
C PHE A 108 5.05 -21.39 10.22
N PRO A 109 4.29 -20.36 9.79
CA PRO A 109 3.04 -19.99 10.45
C PRO A 109 2.01 -21.13 10.35
N ALA A 110 1.23 -21.35 11.41
CA ALA A 110 0.37 -22.54 11.56
C ALA A 110 -0.68 -22.75 10.44
N LYS A 111 -1.04 -21.68 9.69
CA LYS A 111 -2.04 -21.74 8.62
C LYS A 111 -1.45 -21.98 7.23
N ILE A 112 -0.12 -22.06 7.13
CA ILE A 112 0.60 -22.13 5.86
C ILE A 112 1.02 -23.57 5.60
N GLN A 113 0.77 -24.02 4.39
CA GLN A 113 1.17 -25.35 3.93
C GLN A 113 2.25 -25.17 2.86
N PRO A 114 3.54 -25.25 3.23
CA PRO A 114 4.61 -25.18 2.27
C PRO A 114 4.68 -26.48 1.47
N GLU A 115 4.81 -26.35 0.16
CA GLU A 115 4.97 -27.44 -0.79
C GLU A 115 6.22 -27.20 -1.64
N GLY A 116 6.77 -28.28 -2.19
CA GLY A 116 7.87 -28.17 -3.11
C GLY A 116 9.08 -27.42 -2.52
N ILE A 117 9.49 -27.79 -1.32
CA ILE A 117 10.62 -27.16 -0.63
C ILE A 117 11.94 -27.62 -1.28
N ALA A 118 12.85 -26.69 -1.49
CA ALA A 118 14.23 -26.96 -1.87
C ALA A 118 15.15 -26.04 -1.07
N ALA A 119 16.24 -26.58 -0.53
CA ALA A 119 17.24 -25.76 0.16
C ALA A 119 18.63 -26.04 -0.39
N TYR A 120 19.48 -25.02 -0.34
CA TYR A 120 20.85 -25.04 -0.80
C TYR A 120 21.74 -24.28 0.18
N GLN A 121 22.90 -24.82 0.47
CA GLN A 121 23.97 -24.06 1.10
C GLN A 121 24.66 -23.22 0.03
N ILE A 122 24.83 -21.93 0.29
CA ILE A 122 25.59 -21.03 -0.57
C ILE A 122 27.04 -21.10 -0.10
N VAL A 123 27.94 -21.47 -1.00
CA VAL A 123 29.38 -21.52 -0.76
C VAL A 123 30.04 -20.48 -1.64
N ARG A 124 30.72 -19.53 -0.99
CA ARG A 124 31.54 -18.51 -1.64
C ARG A 124 33.01 -18.90 -1.56
N ASP A 125 33.74 -18.54 -2.59
CA ASP A 125 35.20 -18.60 -2.56
C ASP A 125 35.74 -17.53 -1.61
N ASN A 126 36.91 -17.79 -1.05
CA ASN A 126 37.60 -16.81 -0.22
C ASN A 126 37.98 -15.58 -1.05
N VAL A 127 37.85 -14.40 -0.46
CA VAL A 127 38.18 -13.14 -1.13
C VAL A 127 39.64 -12.81 -0.87
N CYS A 128 40.36 -12.38 -1.89
CA CYS A 128 41.74 -11.95 -1.71
C CYS A 128 41.78 -10.63 -0.93
N LYS A 129 42.51 -10.60 0.19
CA LYS A 129 42.72 -9.41 1.02
C LYS A 129 43.91 -8.57 0.55
N THR A 130 44.99 -9.26 0.17
CA THR A 130 46.25 -8.61 -0.20
C THR A 130 46.78 -9.28 -1.46
N TYR A 131 47.05 -8.48 -2.48
CA TYR A 131 47.59 -8.95 -3.75
C TYR A 131 49.11 -8.77 -3.81
N ASP A 132 49.79 -9.73 -4.43
CA ASP A 132 51.17 -9.59 -4.87
C ASP A 132 51.19 -8.91 -6.23
N TYR A 133 51.39 -7.59 -6.23
CA TYR A 133 51.46 -6.80 -7.46
C TYR A 133 52.67 -7.13 -8.33
N THR A 134 53.65 -7.89 -7.82
CA THR A 134 54.82 -8.33 -8.59
C THR A 134 54.54 -9.58 -9.43
N LYS A 135 53.49 -10.34 -9.09
CA LYS A 135 53.11 -11.59 -9.76
C LYS A 135 51.77 -11.46 -10.45
N TYR A 136 51.81 -10.84 -11.64
CA TYR A 136 50.65 -10.74 -12.50
C TYR A 136 50.50 -12.00 -13.36
N ASN A 137 49.37 -12.70 -13.21
CA ASN A 137 49.06 -13.88 -14.01
C ASN A 137 48.37 -13.44 -15.31
N GLN A 138 49.13 -13.38 -16.41
CA GLN A 138 48.62 -12.92 -17.70
C GLN A 138 47.39 -13.68 -18.23
N PRO A 139 47.31 -15.03 -18.17
CA PRO A 139 46.15 -15.75 -18.68
C PRO A 139 44.86 -15.52 -17.88
N THR A 140 44.91 -15.21 -16.58
CA THR A 140 43.70 -14.90 -15.79
C THR A 140 43.46 -13.41 -15.60
N GLY A 141 44.43 -12.57 -15.96
CA GLY A 141 44.37 -11.12 -15.75
C GLY A 141 44.35 -10.70 -14.29
N GLN A 142 44.85 -11.55 -13.38
CA GLN A 142 44.76 -11.35 -11.93
C GLN A 142 46.14 -11.41 -11.26
N TYR A 143 46.33 -10.59 -10.25
CA TYR A 143 47.51 -10.67 -9.37
C TYR A 143 47.41 -11.88 -8.44
N ALA A 144 48.54 -12.51 -8.12
CA ALA A 144 48.59 -13.60 -7.16
C ALA A 144 48.13 -13.09 -5.78
N CYS A 145 47.30 -13.87 -5.09
CA CYS A 145 46.85 -13.48 -3.75
C CYS A 145 47.84 -13.92 -2.67
N LEU A 146 48.22 -13.01 -1.77
CA LEU A 146 49.09 -13.29 -0.63
C LEU A 146 48.31 -13.79 0.59
N THR A 147 47.15 -13.16 0.86
CA THR A 147 46.33 -13.48 2.02
C THR A 147 44.87 -13.48 1.63
N TYR A 148 44.15 -14.51 2.03
CA TYR A 148 42.72 -14.66 1.80
C TYR A 148 41.93 -14.29 3.08
N THR A 149 40.79 -13.64 2.90
CA THR A 149 39.77 -13.47 3.93
C THR A 149 38.61 -14.40 3.62
N GLU A 150 38.03 -14.95 4.67
CA GLU A 150 36.81 -15.74 4.54
C GLU A 150 35.64 -14.88 4.04
N PRO A 151 34.70 -15.48 3.29
CA PRO A 151 33.57 -14.74 2.76
C PRO A 151 32.62 -14.27 3.87
N ASN A 152 32.24 -12.99 3.83
CA ASN A 152 31.13 -12.48 4.62
C ASN A 152 29.81 -12.78 3.91
N TYR A 153 28.89 -13.47 4.57
CA TYR A 153 27.58 -13.82 4.02
C TYR A 153 26.49 -12.78 4.27
N TYR A 154 26.72 -11.82 5.18
CA TYR A 154 25.82 -10.71 5.46
C TYR A 154 25.80 -9.66 4.35
N ASP A 155 26.86 -9.61 3.53
CA ASP A 155 27.00 -8.60 2.50
C ASP A 155 26.47 -9.02 1.14
N TYR A 156 26.24 -7.99 0.31
CA TYR A 156 26.12 -8.12 -1.12
C TYR A 156 27.48 -8.51 -1.71
N TYR A 157 27.49 -9.62 -2.44
CA TYR A 157 28.70 -10.16 -3.06
C TYR A 157 28.51 -10.19 -4.57
N TYR A 158 29.49 -9.62 -5.27
CA TYR A 158 29.59 -9.66 -6.72
C TYR A 158 30.62 -10.72 -7.12
N GLY A 159 30.16 -11.96 -7.23
CA GLY A 159 30.98 -13.08 -7.69
C GLY A 159 30.14 -14.35 -7.84
N ALA A 160 30.72 -15.36 -8.48
CA ALA A 160 30.08 -16.65 -8.66
C ALA A 160 29.89 -17.35 -7.30
N ASN A 161 28.71 -17.92 -7.08
CA ASN A 161 28.45 -18.76 -5.91
C ASN A 161 28.33 -20.23 -6.34
N THR A 162 28.79 -21.12 -5.47
CA THR A 162 28.50 -22.55 -5.59
C THR A 162 27.33 -22.91 -4.69
N TYR A 163 26.32 -23.57 -5.25
CA TYR A 163 25.12 -24.00 -4.52
C TYR A 163 25.22 -25.50 -4.25
N LYS A 164 25.33 -25.88 -2.97
CA LYS A 164 25.32 -27.29 -2.55
C LYS A 164 23.93 -27.69 -2.09
N LYS A 165 23.38 -28.77 -2.63
CA LYS A 165 22.04 -29.26 -2.24
C LYS A 165 22.01 -29.62 -0.76
N ALA A 166 21.11 -28.99 -0.02
CA ALA A 166 20.83 -29.32 1.38
C ALA A 166 19.68 -30.34 1.46
N GLN A 167 19.66 -31.12 2.54
CA GLN A 167 18.56 -32.03 2.84
C GLN A 167 17.49 -31.25 3.61
N VAL A 168 16.22 -31.50 3.28
CA VAL A 168 15.08 -30.84 3.91
C VAL A 168 14.16 -31.89 4.53
N ALA A 169 13.75 -31.65 5.77
CA ALA A 169 12.75 -32.46 6.46
C ALA A 169 11.71 -31.52 7.08
N LEU A 170 10.44 -31.70 6.71
CA LEU A 170 9.33 -30.93 7.27
C LEU A 170 8.56 -31.83 8.23
N ALA A 171 8.50 -31.42 9.50
CA ALA A 171 7.68 -32.07 10.53
C ALA A 171 6.74 -31.04 11.15
N ASN A 172 5.43 -31.28 11.02
CA ASN A 172 4.38 -30.32 11.43
C ASN A 172 4.56 -28.95 10.73
N ASP A 173 4.97 -27.94 11.50
CA ASP A 173 5.24 -26.58 11.07
C ASP A 173 6.75 -26.26 11.00
N THR A 174 7.63 -27.19 11.35
CA THR A 174 9.07 -26.95 11.46
C THR A 174 9.82 -27.63 10.34
N LEU A 175 10.55 -26.84 9.56
CA LEU A 175 11.45 -27.26 8.50
C LEU A 175 12.88 -27.30 9.04
N THR A 176 13.45 -28.49 9.05
CA THR A 176 14.87 -28.70 9.31
C THR A 176 15.62 -28.74 7.98
N VAL A 177 16.60 -27.86 7.83
CA VAL A 177 17.51 -27.79 6.69
C VAL A 177 18.88 -28.27 7.14
N THR A 178 19.27 -29.47 6.70
CA THR A 178 20.59 -30.03 6.97
C THR A 178 21.55 -29.63 5.85
N ILE A 179 22.57 -28.83 6.18
CA ILE A 179 23.56 -28.33 5.22
C ILE A 179 24.71 -29.34 5.04
N PRO A 180 25.23 -29.51 3.80
CA PRO A 180 26.23 -30.54 3.50
C PRO A 180 27.63 -30.24 4.02
N SER A 181 28.01 -28.96 4.13
CA SER A 181 29.29 -28.55 4.72
C SER A 181 29.00 -27.80 6.02
N GLY A 182 29.33 -28.41 7.17
CA GLY A 182 29.08 -27.78 8.47
C GLY A 182 29.83 -26.45 8.59
N ILE A 183 29.17 -25.43 9.13
CA ILE A 183 29.79 -24.13 9.38
C ILE A 183 30.57 -24.24 10.69
N ALA A 184 31.89 -24.04 10.65
CA ALA A 184 32.73 -24.14 11.84
C ALA A 184 32.33 -23.11 12.92
N SER A 185 32.78 -23.34 14.15
CA SER A 185 32.53 -22.41 15.27
C SER A 185 33.06 -21.01 14.93
N GLN A 186 32.30 -19.99 15.33
CA GLN A 186 32.61 -18.57 15.10
C GLN A 186 32.73 -18.19 13.61
N LYS A 187 32.09 -18.94 12.71
CA LYS A 187 32.06 -18.68 11.27
C LYS A 187 30.64 -18.35 10.79
N THR A 188 30.58 -17.63 9.68
CA THR A 188 29.32 -17.28 9.01
C THR A 188 28.97 -18.27 7.90
N GLY A 189 27.69 -18.48 7.67
CA GLY A 189 27.17 -19.27 6.57
C GLY A 189 25.96 -18.63 5.92
N SER A 190 25.53 -19.18 4.79
CA SER A 190 24.27 -18.80 4.17
C SER A 190 23.54 -19.98 3.55
N ALA A 191 22.22 -19.92 3.62
CA ALA A 191 21.33 -20.86 2.98
C ALA A 191 20.33 -20.12 2.09
N LEU A 192 20.05 -20.72 0.93
CA LEU A 192 18.95 -20.37 0.05
C LEU A 192 17.85 -21.41 0.22
N VAL A 193 16.66 -20.98 0.61
CA VAL A 193 15.47 -21.83 0.73
C VAL A 193 14.43 -21.33 -0.25
N TYR A 194 13.93 -22.26 -1.08
CA TYR A 194 12.84 -22.06 -2.01
C TYR A 194 11.66 -22.91 -1.56
N TYR A 195 10.46 -22.33 -1.55
CA TYR A 195 9.23 -23.08 -1.35
C TYR A 195 8.05 -22.41 -2.04
N ARG A 196 7.00 -23.19 -2.28
CA ARG A 196 5.70 -22.68 -2.71
C ARG A 196 4.72 -22.86 -1.56
N ALA A 197 3.73 -22.00 -1.41
CA ALA A 197 2.77 -22.14 -0.32
C ALA A 197 1.41 -21.55 -0.65
N PHE A 198 0.36 -22.27 -0.26
CA PHE A 198 -0.99 -21.73 -0.17
C PHE A 198 -1.26 -21.22 1.25
N GLY A 199 -2.30 -20.39 1.38
CA GLY A 199 -2.76 -19.85 2.67
C GLY A 199 -2.40 -18.38 2.90
N TYR A 200 -1.39 -17.85 2.20
CA TYR A 200 -1.02 -16.44 2.29
C TYR A 200 -1.99 -15.50 1.56
N ALA A 201 -2.65 -15.97 0.51
CA ALA A 201 -3.58 -15.16 -0.29
C ALA A 201 -4.87 -15.95 -0.59
N LYS A 202 -6.03 -15.27 -0.52
CA LYS A 202 -7.32 -15.89 -0.84
C LYS A 202 -8.18 -14.94 -1.65
N LYS A 203 -8.74 -15.44 -2.76
CA LYS A 203 -9.65 -14.67 -3.62
C LYS A 203 -10.91 -14.24 -2.85
N ASN A 204 -11.25 -12.96 -2.91
CA ASN A 204 -12.49 -12.40 -2.39
C ASN A 204 -13.60 -12.42 -3.46
N SER A 205 -14.83 -12.07 -3.05
CA SER A 205 -16.00 -12.06 -3.94
C SER A 205 -15.90 -11.08 -5.12
N PHE A 206 -14.99 -10.12 -5.06
CA PHE A 206 -14.75 -9.13 -6.12
C PHE A 206 -13.57 -9.49 -7.03
N GLY A 207 -12.94 -10.65 -6.82
CA GLY A 207 -11.86 -11.16 -7.64
C GLY A 207 -10.46 -10.63 -7.29
N ALA A 208 -10.32 -9.85 -6.23
CA ALA A 208 -9.03 -9.51 -5.65
C ALA A 208 -8.57 -10.57 -4.65
N TYR A 209 -7.26 -10.68 -4.47
CA TYR A 209 -6.58 -11.59 -3.57
C TYR A 209 -5.93 -10.75 -2.46
N PRO A 210 -6.67 -10.43 -1.37
CA PRO A 210 -6.02 -9.99 -0.14
C PRO A 210 -5.00 -11.04 0.30
N TYR A 211 -3.83 -10.56 0.70
CA TYR A 211 -2.75 -11.40 1.20
C TYR A 211 -2.23 -10.90 2.54
N THR A 212 -1.66 -11.84 3.29
CA THR A 212 -0.94 -11.59 4.54
C THR A 212 0.22 -12.56 4.57
N PHE A 213 1.40 -12.10 4.17
CA PHE A 213 2.63 -12.88 4.23
C PHE A 213 3.24 -12.75 5.62
N GLU A 214 3.61 -13.87 6.23
CA GLU A 214 4.29 -13.93 7.53
C GLU A 214 5.59 -14.71 7.34
N THR A 215 6.70 -14.15 7.83
CA THR A 215 8.03 -14.77 7.70
C THR A 215 8.16 -16.02 8.55
N VAL A 216 9.09 -16.92 8.20
CA VAL A 216 9.38 -18.08 9.06
C VAL A 216 10.05 -17.61 10.35
N LYS A 217 9.74 -18.32 11.44
CA LYS A 217 10.29 -18.13 12.78
C LYS A 217 11.56 -18.95 12.94
N VAL A 218 12.55 -18.43 13.65
CA VAL A 218 13.80 -19.14 13.96
C VAL A 218 14.08 -19.04 15.46
N ASP A 219 14.81 -20.01 16.01
CA ASP A 219 15.18 -20.05 17.44
C ASP A 219 16.40 -19.18 17.75
N ASP A 220 16.54 -18.08 17.02
CA ASP A 220 17.64 -17.12 17.12
C ASP A 220 17.10 -15.73 16.78
N THR A 221 17.85 -14.69 17.13
CA THR A 221 17.51 -13.31 16.78
C THR A 221 17.67 -13.07 15.28
N ILE A 222 16.77 -12.29 14.69
CA ILE A 222 16.93 -11.79 13.31
C ILE A 222 17.27 -10.31 13.41
N ARG A 223 18.52 -9.97 13.13
CA ARG A 223 19.04 -8.60 13.21
C ARG A 223 18.41 -7.71 12.15
N ALA A 224 18.40 -8.17 10.90
CA ALA A 224 17.79 -7.47 9.79
C ALA A 224 16.95 -8.42 8.95
N LEU A 225 15.73 -7.99 8.65
CA LEU A 225 14.78 -8.73 7.85
C LEU A 225 14.25 -7.82 6.75
N ARG A 226 14.28 -8.32 5.52
CA ARG A 226 13.73 -7.63 4.36
C ARG A 226 12.78 -8.55 3.61
N VAL A 227 11.62 -8.03 3.23
CA VAL A 227 10.60 -8.71 2.43
C VAL A 227 10.28 -7.89 1.20
N GLY A 228 10.58 -8.44 0.03
CA GLY A 228 10.15 -7.97 -1.27
C GLY A 228 8.93 -8.78 -1.73
N ILE A 229 7.84 -8.10 -2.07
CA ILE A 229 6.62 -8.73 -2.58
C ILE A 229 6.39 -8.28 -4.01
N SER A 230 6.16 -9.23 -4.90
CA SER A 230 5.80 -9.03 -6.30
C SER A 230 4.63 -9.95 -6.67
N THR A 231 4.08 -9.75 -7.88
CA THR A 231 3.06 -10.62 -8.47
C THR A 231 3.49 -11.05 -9.87
N ASP A 232 2.81 -12.07 -10.42
CA ASP A 232 2.93 -12.37 -11.86
C ASP A 232 2.63 -11.11 -12.71
N SER A 233 3.22 -11.03 -13.91
CA SER A 233 3.18 -9.83 -14.77
C SER A 233 1.79 -9.45 -15.28
N ASP A 234 0.82 -10.36 -15.26
CA ASP A 234 -0.59 -10.11 -15.65
C ASP A 234 -1.46 -9.64 -14.47
N LEU A 235 -0.86 -9.42 -13.30
CA LEU A 235 -1.54 -9.01 -12.07
C LEU A 235 -1.09 -7.61 -11.65
N VAL A 236 -1.98 -6.92 -10.94
CA VAL A 236 -1.76 -5.58 -10.41
C VAL A 236 -1.85 -5.64 -8.89
N MET A 237 -0.91 -5.00 -8.20
CA MET A 237 -0.93 -4.84 -6.75
C MET A 237 -1.55 -3.51 -6.33
N LYS A 238 -2.26 -3.53 -5.20
CA LYS A 238 -2.82 -2.32 -4.59
C LYS A 238 -1.69 -1.40 -4.12
N GLY A 239 -1.75 -0.13 -4.52
CA GLY A 239 -0.77 0.89 -4.11
C GLY A 239 0.57 0.87 -4.84
N VAL A 240 0.72 0.09 -5.92
CA VAL A 240 1.96 0.01 -6.69
C VAL A 240 1.72 0.39 -8.16
N ILE A 241 2.59 1.24 -8.72
CA ILE A 241 2.56 1.64 -10.13
C ILE A 241 3.60 0.80 -10.89
N GLY A 242 3.21 -0.39 -11.33
CA GLY A 242 4.07 -1.31 -12.09
C GLY A 242 4.90 -2.25 -11.20
N GLY A 243 5.17 -3.46 -11.69
CA GLY A 243 5.93 -4.47 -10.95
C GLY A 243 7.04 -5.07 -11.79
N VAL A 244 8.18 -5.33 -11.15
CA VAL A 244 9.29 -6.10 -11.72
C VAL A 244 9.30 -7.46 -11.03
N ASP A 245 9.21 -8.53 -11.81
CA ASP A 245 9.33 -9.91 -11.34
C ASP A 245 10.76 -10.39 -11.61
N TYR A 246 11.62 -10.27 -10.60
CA TYR A 246 13.03 -10.68 -10.67
C TYR A 246 13.24 -12.20 -10.65
N PHE A 247 12.19 -13.00 -10.38
CA PHE A 247 12.33 -14.43 -10.08
C PHE A 247 11.58 -15.35 -11.06
N ARG A 248 11.02 -14.79 -12.14
CA ARG A 248 10.23 -15.53 -13.13
C ARG A 248 10.98 -16.72 -13.74
N GLU A 249 12.27 -16.54 -14.02
CA GLU A 249 13.12 -17.56 -14.66
C GLU A 249 13.81 -18.47 -13.65
N THR A 250 13.97 -18.01 -12.41
CA THR A 250 14.68 -18.71 -11.32
C THR A 250 13.82 -19.79 -10.69
N ALA A 251 12.50 -19.59 -10.59
CA ALA A 251 11.60 -20.55 -9.97
C ALA A 251 11.54 -21.92 -10.71
N PRO A 252 11.39 -21.98 -12.05
CA PRO A 252 11.47 -23.24 -12.79
C PRO A 252 12.80 -23.97 -12.62
N LEU A 253 13.91 -23.23 -12.57
CA LEU A 253 15.25 -23.80 -12.36
C LEU A 253 15.39 -24.38 -10.94
N MET A 254 14.79 -23.75 -9.94
CA MET A 254 14.80 -24.29 -8.58
C MET A 254 13.91 -25.51 -8.42
N GLU A 255 12.83 -25.59 -9.19
CA GLU A 255 12.00 -26.78 -9.27
C GLU A 255 12.77 -27.97 -9.88
N SER A 256 13.52 -27.76 -10.97
CA SER A 256 14.26 -28.83 -11.65
C SER A 256 15.42 -29.38 -10.83
N THR A 257 16.02 -28.58 -9.95
CA THR A 257 17.13 -28.98 -9.07
C THR A 257 16.68 -29.75 -7.81
N LYS A 258 15.37 -29.99 -7.63
CA LYS A 258 14.86 -30.77 -6.49
C LYS A 258 15.31 -32.22 -6.49
N VAL A 259 15.51 -32.81 -7.67
CA VAL A 259 15.92 -34.22 -7.83
C VAL A 259 17.42 -34.44 -7.61
N MET A 260 18.18 -33.37 -7.37
CA MET A 260 19.61 -33.48 -7.09
C MET A 260 19.87 -34.18 -5.76
N SER A 261 20.92 -34.99 -5.70
CA SER A 261 21.35 -35.68 -4.48
C SER A 261 21.91 -34.71 -3.45
N PHE A 262 21.79 -35.05 -2.16
CA PHE A 262 22.39 -34.28 -1.07
C PHE A 262 23.89 -34.04 -1.29
N GLY A 263 24.36 -32.81 -1.05
CA GLY A 263 25.76 -32.42 -1.22
C GLY A 263 26.22 -32.20 -2.66
N SER A 264 25.43 -32.56 -3.67
CA SER A 264 25.72 -32.21 -5.06
C SER A 264 25.81 -30.69 -5.23
N SER A 265 26.73 -30.25 -6.09
CA SER A 265 27.09 -28.85 -6.26
C SER A 265 26.80 -28.40 -7.69
N PHE A 266 26.37 -27.16 -7.86
CA PHE A 266 26.25 -26.53 -9.17
C PHE A 266 26.46 -25.01 -9.07
N THR A 267 26.75 -24.39 -10.22
CA THR A 267 26.92 -22.94 -10.37
C THR A 267 25.94 -22.44 -11.43
N ASN A 268 25.30 -21.30 -11.21
CA ASN A 268 24.35 -20.76 -12.18
C ASN A 268 24.24 -19.23 -12.10
N THR A 269 24.53 -18.55 -13.20
CA THR A 269 24.53 -17.09 -13.28
C THR A 269 23.15 -16.46 -13.12
N SER A 270 22.08 -17.15 -13.54
CA SER A 270 20.70 -16.69 -13.32
C SER A 270 20.33 -16.72 -11.84
N ILE A 271 20.73 -17.77 -11.11
CA ILE A 271 20.57 -17.80 -9.65
C ILE A 271 21.43 -16.75 -8.97
N ASP A 272 22.69 -16.56 -9.38
CA ASP A 272 23.55 -15.52 -8.79
C ASP A 272 22.95 -14.12 -8.92
N THR A 273 22.42 -13.78 -10.11
CA THR A 273 21.74 -12.51 -10.35
C THR A 273 20.47 -12.38 -9.49
N SER A 274 19.70 -13.46 -9.40
CA SER A 274 18.47 -13.50 -8.60
C SER A 274 18.75 -13.41 -7.11
N LEU A 275 19.84 -14.00 -6.62
CA LEU A 275 20.23 -14.05 -5.23
C LEU A 275 20.46 -12.65 -4.65
N GLN A 276 21.02 -11.74 -5.47
CA GLN A 276 21.20 -10.33 -5.11
C GLN A 276 19.86 -9.57 -5.07
N SER A 277 18.85 -10.04 -5.80
CA SER A 277 17.53 -9.43 -5.83
C SER A 277 16.61 -9.95 -4.70
N ILE A 278 17.04 -10.97 -3.94
CA ILE A 278 16.24 -11.52 -2.84
C ILE A 278 16.11 -10.45 -1.75
N GLY A 279 14.88 -10.20 -1.30
CA GLY A 279 14.54 -9.08 -0.42
C GLY A 279 13.93 -7.89 -1.16
N TYR A 280 14.01 -7.85 -2.49
CA TYR A 280 13.42 -6.78 -3.29
C TYR A 280 12.25 -7.28 -4.13
N GLY A 281 11.30 -6.38 -4.34
CA GLY A 281 10.11 -6.56 -5.15
C GLY A 281 9.40 -5.23 -5.38
N ALA A 282 8.17 -5.32 -5.84
CA ALA A 282 7.31 -4.16 -6.07
C ALA A 282 6.81 -3.50 -4.77
N VAL A 283 6.72 -4.26 -3.68
CA VAL A 283 6.56 -3.74 -2.32
C VAL A 283 7.75 -4.21 -1.50
N ASN A 284 8.50 -3.27 -0.91
CA ASN A 284 9.63 -3.57 -0.03
C ASN A 284 9.28 -3.20 1.41
N LYS A 285 9.52 -4.12 2.33
CA LYS A 285 9.31 -3.95 3.77
C LYS A 285 10.51 -4.46 4.54
N GLU A 286 10.83 -3.78 5.63
CA GLU A 286 11.98 -4.08 6.46
C GLU A 286 11.56 -4.12 7.93
N ALA A 287 12.26 -4.95 8.69
CA ALA A 287 12.15 -5.05 10.14
C ALA A 287 13.53 -5.37 10.72
N TYR A 288 13.75 -4.99 11.98
CA TYR A 288 15.04 -5.16 12.65
C TYR A 288 14.85 -5.72 14.05
N ASN A 289 15.86 -6.43 14.54
CA ASN A 289 15.94 -6.95 15.90
C ASN A 289 14.71 -7.78 16.33
N LEU A 290 14.27 -8.70 15.46
CA LEU A 290 13.24 -9.67 15.85
C LEU A 290 13.82 -10.63 16.89
N MET A 291 13.07 -10.89 17.95
CA MET A 291 13.46 -11.84 18.98
C MET A 291 13.31 -13.28 18.47
N PRO A 292 13.94 -14.28 19.13
CA PRO A 292 13.72 -15.67 18.79
C PRO A 292 12.22 -15.99 18.74
N LEU A 293 11.82 -16.70 17.68
CA LEU A 293 10.45 -17.10 17.39
C LEU A 293 9.45 -15.96 17.04
N ASP A 294 9.92 -14.72 16.91
CA ASP A 294 9.11 -13.65 16.32
C ASP A 294 8.98 -13.82 14.80
N ALA A 295 7.89 -13.29 14.26
CA ALA A 295 7.66 -13.24 12.82
C ALA A 295 7.25 -11.83 12.39
N TYR A 296 7.62 -11.46 11.17
CA TYR A 296 7.19 -10.23 10.55
C TYR A 296 6.07 -10.48 9.55
N THR A 297 5.06 -9.60 9.55
CA THR A 297 3.86 -9.76 8.73
C THR A 297 3.68 -8.59 7.78
N VAL A 298 3.47 -8.88 6.50
CA VAL A 298 3.19 -7.91 5.44
C VAL A 298 1.85 -8.22 4.80
N ALA A 299 0.94 -7.24 4.83
CA ALA A 299 -0.40 -7.37 4.24
C ALA A 299 -0.57 -6.48 3.01
N GLY A 300 -1.42 -6.92 2.09
CA GLY A 300 -1.77 -6.16 0.89
C GLY A 300 -2.86 -6.86 0.09
N ALA A 301 -3.03 -6.45 -1.18
CA ALA A 301 -3.94 -7.10 -2.10
C ALA A 301 -3.44 -7.01 -3.54
N TYR A 302 -3.75 -8.03 -4.35
CA TYR A 302 -3.50 -8.02 -5.80
C TYR A 302 -4.72 -8.52 -6.58
N ALA A 303 -4.83 -8.19 -7.87
CA ALA A 303 -5.89 -8.69 -8.74
C ALA A 303 -5.49 -8.65 -10.21
N LYS A 304 -6.28 -9.28 -11.09
CA LYS A 304 -6.09 -9.21 -12.55
C LYS A 304 -6.33 -7.83 -13.15
N ASN A 305 -7.13 -6.99 -12.48
CA ASN A 305 -7.38 -5.64 -12.95
C ASN A 305 -7.51 -4.66 -11.76
N PRO A 306 -7.24 -3.36 -11.98
CA PRO A 306 -7.36 -2.36 -10.92
C PRO A 306 -8.77 -2.22 -10.36
N VAL A 307 -9.81 -2.44 -11.18
CA VAL A 307 -11.20 -2.30 -10.74
C VAL A 307 -11.54 -3.33 -9.65
N ALA A 308 -11.07 -4.58 -9.78
CA ALA A 308 -11.28 -5.64 -8.81
C ALA A 308 -10.59 -5.33 -7.47
N LEU A 309 -9.45 -4.64 -7.48
CA LEU A 309 -8.75 -4.20 -6.26
C LEU A 309 -9.58 -3.23 -5.41
N TYR A 310 -10.36 -2.36 -6.06
CA TYR A 310 -11.12 -1.29 -5.42
C TYR A 310 -12.64 -1.51 -5.50
N ALA A 311 -13.10 -2.68 -5.95
CA ALA A 311 -14.51 -2.94 -6.20
C ALA A 311 -15.35 -2.84 -4.91
N LYS A 312 -14.82 -3.26 -3.77
CA LYS A 312 -15.49 -3.10 -2.47
C LYS A 312 -15.72 -1.62 -2.17
N GLU A 313 -14.69 -0.80 -2.34
CA GLU A 313 -14.71 0.64 -2.13
C GLU A 313 -15.67 1.33 -3.12
N LEU A 314 -15.70 0.90 -4.39
CA LEU A 314 -16.63 1.39 -5.40
C LEU A 314 -18.08 1.05 -5.06
N VAL A 315 -18.38 -0.18 -4.62
CA VAL A 315 -19.74 -0.58 -4.22
C VAL A 315 -20.22 0.25 -3.02
N ILE A 316 -19.36 0.45 -2.02
CA ILE A 316 -19.67 1.30 -0.86
C ILE A 316 -19.91 2.75 -1.31
N GLY A 317 -19.08 3.28 -2.20
CA GLY A 317 -19.23 4.62 -2.76
C GLY A 317 -20.56 4.80 -3.49
N VAL A 318 -20.90 3.88 -4.41
CA VAL A 318 -22.16 3.93 -5.18
C VAL A 318 -23.38 3.77 -4.27
N ALA A 319 -23.35 2.84 -3.32
CA ALA A 319 -24.43 2.65 -2.35
C ALA A 319 -24.67 3.93 -1.52
N THR A 320 -23.60 4.60 -1.09
CA THR A 320 -23.67 5.87 -0.35
C THR A 320 -24.34 6.95 -1.18
N VAL A 321 -23.98 7.09 -2.46
CA VAL A 321 -24.59 8.06 -3.38
C VAL A 321 -26.09 7.77 -3.60
N LEU A 322 -26.46 6.51 -3.79
CA LEU A 322 -27.87 6.11 -3.97
C LEU A 322 -28.71 6.42 -2.72
N VAL A 323 -28.19 6.14 -1.52
CA VAL A 323 -28.88 6.47 -0.25
C VAL A 323 -29.08 7.98 -0.13
N LEU A 324 -28.07 8.79 -0.45
CA LEU A 324 -28.20 10.26 -0.45
C LEU A 324 -29.25 10.74 -1.46
N LEU A 325 -29.29 10.16 -2.67
CA LEU A 325 -30.28 10.51 -3.69
C LEU A 325 -31.70 10.18 -3.20
N VAL A 326 -31.92 9.01 -2.61
CA VAL A 326 -33.22 8.63 -2.02
C VAL A 326 -33.62 9.60 -0.90
N LEU A 327 -32.69 10.02 -0.04
CA LEU A 327 -32.97 11.00 1.02
C LEU A 327 -33.37 12.36 0.44
N VAL A 328 -32.70 12.83 -0.61
CA VAL A 328 -33.02 14.10 -1.30
C VAL A 328 -34.40 14.02 -1.94
N VAL A 329 -34.71 12.92 -2.66
CA VAL A 329 -36.03 12.70 -3.28
C VAL A 329 -37.11 12.61 -2.21
N PHE A 330 -36.89 11.86 -1.14
CA PHE A 330 -37.84 11.72 -0.04
C PHE A 330 -38.13 13.06 0.66
N ALA A 331 -37.08 13.86 0.92
CA ALA A 331 -37.21 15.21 1.45
C ALA A 331 -38.01 16.11 0.48
N GLY A 332 -37.69 16.06 -0.81
CA GLY A 332 -38.41 16.78 -1.86
C GLY A 332 -39.90 16.42 -1.91
N VAL A 333 -40.24 15.14 -1.90
CA VAL A 333 -41.63 14.65 -1.90
C VAL A 333 -42.36 15.06 -0.62
N LYS A 334 -41.73 14.96 0.55
CA LYS A 334 -42.30 15.43 1.83
C LYS A 334 -42.59 16.92 1.79
N ILE A 335 -41.65 17.74 1.34
CA ILE A 335 -41.82 19.19 1.21
C ILE A 335 -42.94 19.52 0.21
N TYR A 336 -42.97 18.85 -0.94
CA TYR A 336 -44.03 19.00 -1.94
C TYR A 336 -45.42 18.68 -1.36
N LYS A 337 -45.57 17.54 -0.67
CA LYS A 337 -46.83 17.15 -0.04
C LYS A 337 -47.28 18.15 1.04
N VAL A 338 -46.35 18.69 1.83
CA VAL A 338 -46.67 19.73 2.84
C VAL A 338 -47.11 21.02 2.16
N ALA A 339 -46.42 21.45 1.10
CA ALA A 339 -46.79 22.65 0.35
C ALA A 339 -48.17 22.52 -0.32
N HIS A 340 -48.52 21.32 -0.81
CA HIS A 340 -49.81 21.09 -1.47
C HIS A 340 -50.99 21.03 -0.48
N ARG A 341 -50.80 20.50 0.73
CA ARG A 341 -51.83 20.49 1.77
C ARG A 341 -52.20 21.90 2.27
N VAL A 342 -51.24 22.83 2.25
CA VAL A 342 -51.48 24.24 2.60
C VAL A 342 -52.33 24.96 1.54
N LYS A 343 -52.32 24.51 0.27
CA LYS A 343 -53.15 25.07 -0.80
C LYS A 343 -54.63 24.67 -0.72
N THR A 344 -54.95 23.53 -0.12
CA THR A 344 -56.32 23.00 0.00
C THR A 344 -57.09 23.54 1.20
N SER A 345 -56.44 24.28 2.10
CA SER A 345 -57.12 25.07 3.13
C SER A 345 -57.44 26.44 2.55
N GLY A 346 -58.58 26.53 1.87
CA GLY A 346 -59.05 27.71 1.16
C GLY A 346 -59.05 28.97 2.03
N VAL A 347 -58.14 29.88 1.71
CA VAL A 347 -58.32 31.31 1.93
C VAL A 347 -57.85 31.96 0.64
N GLU A 348 -58.82 32.42 -0.15
CA GLU A 348 -58.60 33.23 -1.33
C GLU A 348 -57.80 34.48 -0.94
N GLY A 349 -56.76 34.77 -1.73
CA GLY A 349 -55.91 35.94 -1.53
C GLY A 349 -54.58 35.63 -0.86
N SER A 350 -53.70 34.85 -1.50
CA SER A 350 -52.28 34.92 -1.11
C SER A 350 -51.31 34.43 -2.18
N THR A 351 -50.47 35.36 -2.62
CA THR A 351 -49.20 35.25 -3.34
C THR A 351 -48.20 34.21 -2.80
N LYS A 352 -48.55 33.47 -1.73
CA LYS A 352 -47.71 32.48 -1.03
C LYS A 352 -47.59 31.12 -1.73
N GLY A 353 -48.48 30.80 -2.68
CA GLY A 353 -48.47 29.54 -3.43
C GLY A 353 -47.29 29.37 -4.40
N HIS A 354 -46.63 30.46 -4.81
CA HIS A 354 -45.49 30.43 -5.73
C HIS A 354 -44.14 30.23 -5.03
N VAL A 355 -44.04 30.59 -3.74
CA VAL A 355 -42.78 30.55 -2.98
C VAL A 355 -42.24 29.13 -2.87
N GLY A 356 -43.07 28.15 -2.48
CA GLY A 356 -42.62 26.76 -2.32
C GLY A 356 -42.15 26.11 -3.62
N LEU A 357 -42.86 26.36 -4.73
CA LEU A 357 -42.48 25.85 -6.05
C LEU A 357 -41.18 26.50 -6.55
N ASN A 358 -40.99 27.80 -6.29
CA ASN A 358 -39.78 28.51 -6.68
C ASN A 358 -38.57 28.07 -5.84
N ILE A 359 -38.74 27.78 -4.55
CA ILE A 359 -37.68 27.17 -3.72
C ILE A 359 -37.28 25.81 -4.29
N ALA A 360 -38.25 24.94 -4.59
CA ALA A 360 -37.96 23.60 -5.11
C ALA A 360 -37.20 23.65 -6.44
N ILE A 361 -37.59 24.55 -7.34
CA ILE A 361 -36.96 24.72 -8.65
C ILE A 361 -35.56 25.35 -8.52
N SER A 362 -35.38 26.28 -7.58
CA SER A 362 -34.06 26.85 -7.29
C SER A 362 -33.13 25.79 -6.69
N ALA A 363 -33.61 24.96 -5.77
CA ALA A 363 -32.84 23.88 -5.18
C ALA A 363 -32.46 22.80 -6.20
N LEU A 364 -33.40 22.41 -7.08
CA LEU A 364 -33.15 21.43 -8.13
C LEU A 364 -32.16 21.96 -9.18
N SER A 365 -32.33 23.21 -9.62
CA SER A 365 -31.38 23.87 -10.51
C SER A 365 -29.99 23.99 -9.86
N GLY A 366 -29.94 24.34 -8.57
CA GLY A 366 -28.70 24.39 -7.79
C GLY A 366 -27.98 23.05 -7.76
N PHE A 367 -28.72 21.98 -7.46
CA PHE A 367 -28.19 20.62 -7.41
C PHE A 367 -27.67 20.15 -8.77
N LEU A 368 -28.45 20.33 -9.85
CA LEU A 368 -28.06 19.91 -11.20
C LEU A 368 -26.80 20.66 -11.70
N SER A 369 -26.73 21.99 -11.49
CA SER A 369 -25.55 22.77 -11.83
C SER A 369 -24.31 22.31 -11.05
N SER A 370 -24.48 22.06 -9.74
CA SER A 370 -23.41 21.55 -8.89
C SER A 370 -22.91 20.18 -9.37
N PHE A 371 -23.83 19.25 -9.64
CA PHE A 371 -23.49 17.90 -10.09
C PHE A 371 -22.74 17.95 -11.43
N ALA A 372 -23.22 18.74 -12.40
CA ALA A 372 -22.53 18.96 -13.66
C ALA A 372 -21.13 19.56 -13.45
N GLY A 373 -20.98 20.53 -12.55
CA GLY A 373 -19.70 21.10 -12.17
C GLY A 373 -18.74 20.08 -11.56
N SER A 374 -19.23 19.21 -10.66
CA SER A 374 -18.42 18.14 -10.06
C SER A 374 -17.96 17.10 -11.08
N VAL A 375 -18.83 16.67 -11.99
CA VAL A 375 -18.47 15.78 -13.11
C VAL A 375 -17.42 16.44 -14.00
N PHE A 376 -17.59 17.72 -14.31
CA PHE A 376 -16.63 18.49 -15.11
C PHE A 376 -15.26 18.55 -14.43
N ILE A 377 -15.19 18.77 -13.11
CA ILE A 377 -13.92 18.78 -12.36
C ILE A 377 -13.21 17.44 -12.39
N VAL A 378 -13.94 16.34 -12.25
CA VAL A 378 -13.36 14.99 -12.37
C VAL A 378 -12.77 14.78 -13.78
N LEU A 379 -13.50 15.18 -14.82
CA LEU A 379 -13.01 15.10 -16.20
C LEU A 379 -11.78 16.01 -16.43
N ALA A 380 -11.82 17.22 -15.90
CA ALA A 380 -10.72 18.17 -15.95
C ALA A 380 -9.46 17.64 -15.25
N TYR A 381 -9.61 16.94 -14.12
CA TYR A 381 -8.52 16.26 -13.44
C TYR A 381 -7.86 15.20 -14.35
N PHE A 382 -8.64 14.39 -15.07
CA PHE A 382 -8.08 13.42 -16.02
C PHE A 382 -7.36 14.08 -17.19
N VAL A 383 -7.88 15.19 -17.71
CA VAL A 383 -7.21 15.98 -18.76
C VAL A 383 -5.88 16.53 -18.25
N LEU A 384 -5.84 17.07 -17.03
CA LEU A 384 -4.61 17.56 -16.41
C LEU A 384 -3.57 16.43 -16.22
N GLN A 385 -4.02 15.25 -15.79
CA GLN A 385 -3.14 14.08 -15.69
C GLN A 385 -2.61 13.63 -17.04
N LEU A 386 -3.44 13.64 -18.09
CA LEU A 386 -3.02 13.31 -19.45
C LEU A 386 -1.95 14.29 -19.95
N VAL A 387 -2.19 15.60 -19.78
CA VAL A 387 -1.22 16.65 -20.15
C VAL A 387 0.09 16.50 -19.37
N SER A 388 0.00 16.19 -18.06
CA SER A 388 1.17 15.93 -17.22
C SER A 388 1.95 14.69 -17.65
N SER A 389 1.30 13.67 -18.22
CA SER A 389 1.98 12.45 -18.69
C SER A 389 2.74 12.64 -20.00
N TRP A 390 2.35 13.63 -20.82
CA TRP A 390 2.94 13.86 -22.15
C TRP A 390 4.19 14.74 -22.12
N THR A 391 4.48 15.37 -20.98
CA THR A 391 5.52 16.40 -20.87
C THR A 391 6.60 15.94 -19.89
N TYR A 392 7.68 15.36 -20.43
CA TYR A 392 8.71 14.67 -19.64
C TYR A 392 9.88 15.56 -19.17
N SER A 393 9.95 16.87 -19.51
CA SER A 393 11.01 17.75 -18.96
C SER A 393 10.77 19.26 -19.18
N GLY A 394 11.01 20.06 -18.14
CA GLY A 394 11.30 21.51 -18.24
C GLY A 394 10.33 22.48 -17.56
N ASP A 395 10.82 23.69 -17.25
CA ASP A 395 10.09 24.82 -16.62
C ASP A 395 8.82 25.26 -17.40
N ILE A 396 8.70 24.87 -18.66
CA ILE A 396 7.50 25.08 -19.50
C ILE A 396 6.26 24.37 -18.91
N LEU A 397 6.45 23.33 -18.08
CA LEU A 397 5.38 22.60 -17.39
C LEU A 397 4.53 23.50 -16.48
N SER A 398 5.13 24.42 -15.74
CA SER A 398 4.41 25.26 -14.79
C SER A 398 3.46 26.24 -15.49
N ILE A 399 3.89 26.78 -16.63
CA ILE A 399 3.09 27.72 -17.42
C ILE A 399 1.89 27.01 -18.04
N MET A 400 2.09 25.83 -18.65
CA MET A 400 0.99 25.06 -19.24
C MET A 400 -0.06 24.61 -18.21
N HIS A 401 0.36 24.28 -16.99
CA HIS A 401 -0.58 23.95 -15.90
C HIS A 401 -1.44 25.15 -15.50
N ILE A 402 -0.83 26.33 -15.37
CA ILE A 402 -1.57 27.55 -15.06
C ILE A 402 -2.59 27.85 -16.17
N PHE A 403 -2.19 27.78 -17.44
CA PHE A 403 -3.11 27.98 -18.57
C PHE A 403 -4.25 26.94 -18.58
N ALA A 404 -3.94 25.66 -18.36
CA ALA A 404 -4.95 24.61 -18.32
C ALA A 404 -5.95 24.85 -17.17
N VAL A 405 -5.48 25.23 -15.99
CA VAL A 405 -6.33 25.57 -14.83
C VAL A 405 -7.22 26.77 -15.15
N LEU A 406 -6.69 27.83 -15.78
CA LEU A 406 -7.49 29.00 -16.17
C LEU A 406 -8.60 28.63 -17.17
N VAL A 407 -8.28 27.81 -18.18
CA VAL A 407 -9.26 27.31 -19.15
C VAL A 407 -10.34 26.47 -18.46
N ILE A 408 -9.95 25.58 -17.54
CA ILE A 408 -10.86 24.74 -16.77
C ILE A 408 -11.79 25.61 -15.91
N ILE A 409 -11.27 26.63 -15.21
CA ILE A 409 -12.09 27.56 -14.41
C ILE A 409 -13.10 28.29 -15.30
N GLY A 410 -12.66 28.79 -16.46
CA GLY A 410 -13.53 29.46 -17.43
C GLY A 410 -14.66 28.56 -17.93
N LEU A 411 -14.33 27.33 -18.32
CA LEU A 411 -15.31 26.33 -18.76
C LEU A 411 -16.26 25.89 -17.63
N ALA A 412 -15.75 25.72 -16.40
CA ALA A 412 -16.57 25.39 -15.24
C ALA A 412 -17.59 26.50 -14.95
N ALA A 413 -17.17 27.77 -15.00
CA ALA A 413 -18.07 28.91 -14.85
C ALA A 413 -19.16 28.93 -15.94
N LEU A 414 -18.78 28.62 -17.19
CA LEU A 414 -19.71 28.55 -18.32
C LEU A 414 -20.74 27.43 -18.18
N VAL A 415 -20.39 26.31 -17.55
CA VAL A 415 -21.33 25.22 -17.27
C VAL A 415 -22.21 25.53 -16.04
N MET A 416 -21.64 26.08 -14.98
CA MET A 416 -22.32 26.20 -13.69
C MET A 416 -23.23 27.42 -13.59
N LEU A 417 -22.87 28.56 -14.20
CA LEU A 417 -23.59 29.83 -14.00
C LEU A 417 -24.89 30.02 -14.80
N PRO A 418 -25.01 29.59 -16.09
CA PRO A 418 -26.19 29.90 -16.91
C PRO A 418 -27.55 29.46 -16.34
N PRO A 419 -27.70 28.28 -15.71
CA PRO A 419 -28.98 27.87 -15.14
C PRO A 419 -29.53 28.86 -14.09
N HIS A 420 -28.63 29.51 -13.34
CA HIS A 420 -29.02 30.46 -12.29
C HIS A 420 -29.48 31.80 -12.87
N PHE A 421 -28.84 32.26 -13.95
CA PHE A 421 -29.30 33.42 -14.70
C PHE A 421 -30.66 33.18 -15.36
N ILE A 422 -30.88 31.98 -15.92
CA ILE A 422 -32.17 31.61 -16.53
C ILE A 422 -33.29 31.60 -15.47
N VAL A 423 -33.03 31.04 -14.28
CA VAL A 423 -34.00 31.06 -13.16
C VAL A 423 -34.25 32.51 -12.70
N GLY A 424 -33.20 33.32 -12.59
CA GLY A 424 -33.31 34.75 -12.24
C GLY A 424 -34.14 35.55 -13.23
N ALA A 425 -33.91 35.38 -14.53
CA ALA A 425 -34.62 36.06 -15.59
C ALA A 425 -36.12 35.66 -15.64
N LYS A 426 -36.41 34.35 -15.49
CA LYS A 426 -37.79 33.86 -15.61
C LYS A 426 -38.64 34.03 -14.35
N ARG A 427 -38.02 34.07 -13.17
CA ARG A 427 -38.75 34.01 -11.89
C ARG A 427 -38.44 35.13 -10.92
N GLY A 428 -37.46 35.98 -11.23
CA GLY A 428 -37.03 37.12 -10.43
C GLY A 428 -35.64 36.92 -9.83
N MET A 429 -34.91 38.03 -9.68
CA MET A 429 -33.51 38.06 -9.28
C MET A 429 -33.22 37.32 -7.96
N TRP A 430 -34.10 37.44 -6.97
CA TRP A 430 -33.98 36.74 -5.68
C TRP A 430 -34.00 35.21 -5.80
N TRP A 431 -34.74 34.67 -6.78
CA TRP A 431 -34.80 33.23 -7.03
C TRP A 431 -33.58 32.73 -7.79
N GLY A 432 -33.04 33.56 -8.71
CA GLY A 432 -31.74 33.31 -9.33
C GLY A 432 -30.62 33.25 -8.29
N PHE A 433 -30.59 34.22 -7.37
CA PHE A 433 -29.63 34.24 -6.25
C PHE A 433 -29.79 33.03 -5.33
N ALA A 434 -31.02 32.66 -4.96
CA ALA A 434 -31.26 31.47 -4.15
C ALA A 434 -30.77 30.19 -4.85
N SER A 435 -31.00 30.06 -6.17
CA SER A 435 -30.50 28.93 -6.98
C SER A 435 -28.97 28.88 -6.99
N PHE A 436 -28.30 30.03 -7.10
CA PHE A 436 -26.85 30.15 -7.02
C PHE A 436 -26.29 29.73 -5.65
N VAL A 437 -26.92 30.17 -4.55
CA VAL A 437 -26.53 29.75 -3.18
C VAL A 437 -26.68 28.24 -3.00
N PHE A 438 -27.78 27.66 -3.51
CA PHE A 438 -27.94 26.20 -3.49
C PHE A 438 -26.87 25.48 -4.31
N MET A 439 -26.50 26.01 -5.48
CA MET A 439 -25.39 25.46 -6.26
C MET A 439 -24.09 25.45 -5.48
N LEU A 440 -23.69 26.56 -4.86
CA LEU A 440 -22.46 26.64 -4.06
C LEU A 440 -22.48 25.63 -2.90
N PHE A 441 -23.59 25.54 -2.17
CA PHE A 441 -23.74 24.58 -1.08
C PHE A 441 -23.56 23.13 -1.56
N TRP A 442 -24.28 22.73 -2.61
CA TRP A 442 -24.17 21.37 -3.15
C TRP A 442 -22.80 21.10 -3.75
N PHE A 443 -22.16 22.12 -4.32
CA PHE A 443 -20.85 21.99 -4.95
C PHE A 443 -19.76 21.76 -3.91
N LEU A 444 -19.76 22.54 -2.83
CA LEU A 444 -18.88 22.30 -1.69
C LEU A 444 -19.12 20.93 -1.05
N PHE A 445 -20.39 20.50 -0.95
CA PHE A 445 -20.73 19.16 -0.48
C PHE A 445 -20.16 18.07 -1.39
N ASN A 446 -20.33 18.18 -2.71
CA ASN A 446 -19.77 17.23 -3.66
C ASN A 446 -18.24 17.21 -3.61
N LEU A 447 -17.57 18.37 -3.48
CA LEU A 447 -16.12 18.43 -3.31
C LEU A 447 -15.66 17.74 -2.02
N LEU A 448 -16.42 17.88 -0.93
CA LEU A 448 -16.14 17.16 0.32
C LEU A 448 -16.27 15.65 0.12
N VAL A 449 -17.33 15.18 -0.55
CA VAL A 449 -17.52 13.76 -0.86
C VAL A 449 -16.39 13.23 -1.76
N LEU A 450 -16.05 13.95 -2.83
CA LEU A 450 -14.93 13.58 -3.70
C LEU A 450 -13.59 13.59 -2.98
N GLY A 451 -13.37 14.57 -2.10
CA GLY A 451 -12.18 14.66 -1.25
C GLY A 451 -12.07 13.49 -0.29
N LEU A 452 -13.17 13.05 0.33
CA LEU A 452 -13.21 11.84 1.16
C LEU A 452 -12.93 10.58 0.34
N ILE A 453 -13.54 10.43 -0.85
CA ILE A 453 -13.25 9.30 -1.75
C ILE A 453 -11.76 9.30 -2.10
N TYR A 454 -11.22 10.43 -2.55
CA TYR A 454 -9.81 10.56 -2.88
C TYR A 454 -8.91 10.25 -1.69
N ALA A 455 -9.23 10.75 -0.49
CA ALA A 455 -8.53 10.44 0.73
C ALA A 455 -8.57 8.94 1.02
N THR A 456 -9.71 8.26 0.94
CA THR A 456 -9.77 6.80 1.17
C THR A 456 -8.99 5.99 0.13
N VAL A 457 -8.90 6.47 -1.12
CA VAL A 457 -8.11 5.82 -2.16
C VAL A 457 -6.61 6.04 -1.93
N LYS A 458 -6.20 7.24 -1.51
CA LYS A 458 -4.79 7.62 -1.33
C LYS A 458 -4.21 7.30 0.06
N TYR A 459 -5.01 7.43 1.12
CA TYR A 459 -4.71 6.98 2.50
C TYR A 459 -4.92 5.48 2.69
N ASN A 460 -4.58 4.66 1.68
CA ASN A 460 -3.89 3.41 2.03
C ASN A 460 -2.42 3.81 2.18
N PRO A 461 -1.95 4.18 3.38
CA PRO A 461 -0.59 4.66 3.53
C PRO A 461 0.35 3.59 2.96
N PRO A 462 1.18 3.90 1.94
CA PRO A 462 2.44 3.22 1.88
C PRO A 462 3.12 3.60 3.20
N PHE A 463 3.18 2.64 4.14
CA PHE A 463 4.11 2.71 5.26
C PHE A 463 5.50 2.82 4.61
N TYR A 464 5.93 4.04 4.33
CA TYR A 464 7.33 4.36 4.13
C TYR A 464 7.93 4.23 5.52
N PRO A 465 8.82 3.26 5.77
CA PRO A 465 9.65 3.35 6.95
C PRO A 465 10.38 4.69 6.85
N ASP A 466 10.44 5.41 7.97
CA ASP A 466 11.35 6.53 8.11
C ASP A 466 12.71 6.10 7.55
N ASN A 467 13.20 6.81 6.53
CA ASN A 467 14.56 6.62 6.07
C ASN A 467 15.45 6.73 7.32
N PRO A 468 16.32 5.73 7.63
CA PRO A 468 17.34 5.98 8.61
C PRO A 468 18.14 7.17 8.10
N ILE A 469 18.17 8.24 8.91
CA ILE A 469 19.05 9.37 8.69
C ILE A 469 20.45 8.77 8.64
N VAL A 470 21.00 8.68 7.43
CA VAL A 470 22.40 8.35 7.20
C VAL A 470 23.19 9.53 7.78
N TYR A 471 23.82 9.31 8.92
CA TYR A 471 24.84 10.20 9.48
C TYR A 471 26.22 9.80 8.98
#